data_AF-A0A1H2YJM2-F1
#
_entry.id   AF-A0A1H2YJM2-F1
#
_cell.length_a   1.000
_cell.length_b   1.000
_cell.length_c   1.000
_cell.angle_alpha   90.00
_cell.angle_beta   90.00
_cell.angle_gamma   90.00
#
_symmetry.space_group_name_H-M   'P 1'
#
loop_
_entity.id
_entity.type
_entity.pdbx_description
1 polymer ?
#
loop_
_entity_poly.entity_id
_entity_poly.type
_entity_poly.pdbx_seq_one_letter_code
_entity_poly.pdbx_strand_id
1 'polypeptide(L)' 'MSREEETFGEYFERMISEGYIEEDGTPLKCPHCESADVEERNHLYEDYICLLEYQMFCKPCNVSIGQWSYGSWEV' A
#
# COMPACT_ATOMS: atom_id res chain seq x y z
N MET A 1 29.19 -7.37 0.53
CA MET A 1 27.88 -7.79 0.03
C MET A 1 27.38 -6.64 -0.82
N SER A 2 27.53 -6.74 -2.15
CA SER A 2 27.00 -5.74 -3.07
C SER A 2 25.48 -5.76 -2.94
N ARG A 3 24.87 -4.63 -2.57
CA ARG A 3 23.43 -4.44 -2.76
C ARG A 3 23.22 -4.45 -4.26
N GLU A 4 22.62 -5.51 -4.78
CA GLU A 4 22.05 -5.45 -6.12
C GLU A 4 20.93 -4.40 -6.04
N GLU A 5 21.05 -3.36 -6.86
CA GLU A 5 20.03 -2.31 -6.96
C GLU A 5 18.85 -2.90 -7.73
N GLU A 6 17.82 -3.33 -7.01
CA GLU A 6 16.55 -3.74 -7.59
C GLU A 6 15.90 -2.54 -8.27
N THR A 7 15.46 -2.71 -9.52
CA THR A 7 14.68 -1.67 -10.20
C THR A 7 13.30 -1.57 -9.57
N PHE A 8 12.65 -0.41 -9.71
CA PHE A 8 11.27 -0.24 -9.23
C PHE A 8 10.30 -1.27 -9.82
N GLY A 9 10.49 -1.65 -11.09
CA GLY A 9 9.65 -2.65 -11.76
C GLY A 9 9.80 -4.05 -11.14
N GLU A 10 11.03 -4.49 -10.89
CA GLU A 10 11.31 -5.78 -10.24
C GLU A 10 10.74 -5.83 -8.81
N TYR A 11 10.87 -4.73 -8.05
CA TYR A 11 10.26 -4.59 -6.74
C TYR A 11 8.74 -4.75 -6.80
N PHE A 12 8.08 -4.06 -7.73
CA PHE A 12 6.63 -4.06 -7.88
C PHE A 12 6.09 -5.44 -8.29
N GLU A 13 6.73 -6.07 -9.29
CA GLU A 13 6.39 -7.43 -9.72
C GLU A 13 6.54 -8.45 -8.57
N ARG A 14 7.60 -8.32 -7.77
CA ARG A 14 7.78 -9.18 -6.58
C ARG A 14 6.63 -8.99 -5.59
N MET A 15 6.30 -7.74 -5.25
CA MET A 15 5.24 -7.43 -4.28
C MET A 15 3.87 -7.98 -4.72
N ILE A 16 3.56 -7.94 -6.02
CA ILE A 16 2.37 -8.58 -6.59
C ILE A 16 2.47 -10.10 -6.46
N SER A 17 3.59 -10.69 -6.90
CA SER A 17 3.76 -12.15 -6.94
C SER A 17 3.70 -12.81 -5.56
N GLU A 18 4.15 -12.09 -4.53
CA GLU A 18 4.15 -12.54 -3.14
C GLU A 18 2.83 -12.18 -2.41
N GLY A 19 1.89 -11.54 -3.11
CA GLY A 19 0.55 -11.21 -2.62
C GLY A 19 0.52 -10.08 -1.60
N TYR A 20 1.48 -9.16 -1.64
CA TYR A 20 1.48 -7.97 -0.77
C TYR A 20 0.58 -6.87 -1.32
N ILE A 21 0.49 -6.75 -2.65
CA ILE A 21 -0.32 -5.73 -3.34
C ILE A 21 -1.06 -6.35 -4.54
N GLU A 22 -2.14 -5.74 -4.99
CA GLU A 22 -2.80 -6.04 -6.27
C GLU A 22 -2.08 -5.37 -7.46
N GLU A 23 -2.46 -5.71 -8.69
CA GLU A 23 -1.89 -5.14 -9.92
C GLU A 23 -2.07 -3.61 -10.02
N ASP A 24 -3.09 -3.05 -9.37
CA ASP A 24 -3.35 -1.61 -9.30
C ASP A 24 -2.60 -0.91 -8.15
N GLY A 25 -1.82 -1.67 -7.37
CA GLY A 25 -1.08 -1.19 -6.20
C GLY A 25 -1.85 -1.27 -4.88
N THR A 26 -3.09 -1.79 -4.85
CA THR A 26 -3.87 -1.92 -3.61
C THR A 26 -3.13 -2.78 -2.58
N PRO A 27 -2.80 -2.27 -1.37
CA PRO A 27 -2.12 -3.06 -0.36
C PRO A 27 -3.03 -4.10 0.29
N LEU A 28 -2.60 -5.36 0.24
CA LEU A 28 -3.32 -6.52 0.80
C LEU A 28 -2.69 -7.03 2.11
N LYS A 29 -1.37 -6.87 2.26
CA LYS A 29 -0.61 -7.47 3.36
C LYS A 29 0.53 -6.56 3.80
N CYS A 30 0.84 -6.58 5.09
CA CYS A 30 1.97 -5.81 5.61
C CYS A 30 3.32 -6.46 5.22
N PRO A 31 4.25 -5.74 4.58
CA PRO A 31 5.59 -6.26 4.24
C PRO A 31 6.48 -6.50 5.48
N HIS A 32 6.12 -5.96 6.64
CA HIS A 32 6.90 -6.12 7.86
C HIS A 32 6.50 -7.31 8.72
N CYS A 33 5.19 -7.60 8.83
CA CYS A 33 4.69 -8.65 9.72
C CYS A 33 3.83 -9.70 9.03
N GLU A 34 3.67 -9.60 7.71
CA GLU A 34 2.87 -10.51 6.87
C GLU A 34 1.39 -10.64 7.25
N SER A 35 0.89 -9.75 8.11
CA SER A 35 -0.52 -9.70 8.45
C SER A 35 -1.34 -9.13 7.29
N ALA A 36 -2.45 -9.79 6.96
CA ALA A 36 -3.49 -9.27 6.08
C ALA A 36 -4.57 -8.46 6.85
N ASP A 37 -4.42 -8.29 8.17
CA ASP A 37 -5.30 -7.44 8.97
C ASP A 37 -4.95 -5.96 8.77
N VAL A 38 -5.55 -5.39 7.73
CA VAL A 38 -5.37 -3.99 7.30
C VAL A 38 -6.66 -3.20 7.44
N GLU A 39 -6.54 -1.87 7.50
CA GLU A 39 -7.68 -0.96 7.50
C GLU A 39 -7.36 0.38 6.86
N GLU A 40 -8.39 1.00 6.30
CA GLU A 40 -8.31 2.37 5.81
C GLU A 40 -8.39 3.36 6.96
N ARG A 41 -7.58 4.42 6.90
CA ARG A 41 -7.58 5.53 7.85
C ARG A 41 -7.35 6.84 7.12
N ASN A 42 -7.56 7.95 7.84
CA ASN A 42 -7.24 9.31 7.41
C ASN A 42 -7.91 9.72 6.09
N HIS A 43 -9.18 9.32 5.89
CA HIS A 43 -9.94 9.71 4.71
C HIS A 43 -10.08 11.24 4.60
N LEU A 44 -9.68 11.77 3.45
CA LEU A 44 -9.84 13.16 3.06
C LEU A 44 -10.93 13.27 2.00
N TYR A 45 -11.92 14.11 2.25
CA TYR A 45 -13.02 14.36 1.31
C TYR A 45 -13.05 15.82 0.86
N GLU A 46 -13.34 16.05 -0.42
CA GLU A 46 -13.76 17.35 -0.95
C GLU A 46 -15.29 17.44 -0.91
N ASP A 47 -15.79 18.56 -0.39
CA ASP A 47 -17.22 18.86 -0.24
C ASP A 47 -18.05 17.73 0.42
N TYR A 48 -17.41 16.91 1.27
CA TYR A 48 -17.99 15.76 1.96
C TYR A 48 -18.53 14.63 1.05
N ILE A 49 -18.29 14.71 -0.26
CA ILE A 49 -18.85 13.77 -1.25
C ILE A 49 -17.75 13.06 -2.04
N CYS A 50 -16.66 13.77 -2.36
CA CYS A 50 -15.59 13.23 -3.19
C CYS A 50 -14.43 12.76 -2.31
N LEU A 51 -14.17 11.45 -2.26
CA LEU A 51 -12.99 10.91 -1.58
C LEU A 51 -11.75 11.29 -2.40
N LEU A 52 -10.86 12.08 -1.81
CA LEU A 52 -9.61 12.50 -2.43
C LEU A 52 -8.48 11.52 -2.10
N GLU A 53 -8.35 11.19 -0.81
CA GLU A 53 -7.22 10.43 -0.30
C GLU A 53 -7.62 9.58 0.90
N TYR A 54 -6.94 8.46 1.10
CA TYR A 54 -6.92 7.72 2.35
C TYR A 54 -5.65 6.86 2.42
N GLN A 55 -5.37 6.29 3.58
CA GLN A 55 -4.18 5.47 3.79
C GLN A 55 -4.58 4.07 4.24
N MET A 56 -3.87 3.05 3.74
CA MET A 56 -4.01 1.68 4.21
C MET A 56 -3.01 1.44 5.35
N PHE A 57 -3.49 0.96 6.50
CA PHE A 57 -2.68 0.68 7.68
C PHE A 57 -2.71 -0.80 8.03
N CYS A 58 -1.56 -1.34 8.42
CA CYS A 58 -1.51 -2.63 9.11
C CYS A 58 -1.94 -2.45 10.56
N LYS A 59 -3.00 -3.14 11.01
CA LYS A 59 -3.48 -2.99 12.40
C LYS A 59 -2.46 -3.48 13.44
N PRO A 60 -1.81 -4.66 13.28
CA PRO A 60 -0.80 -5.12 14.23
C PRO A 60 0.41 -4.19 14.35
N CYS A 61 0.96 -3.73 13.23
CA CYS A 61 2.15 -2.86 13.22
C CYS A 61 1.81 -1.40 13.54
N ASN A 62 0.56 -0.99 13.31
CA ASN A 62 0.12 0.39 13.39
C ASN A 62 0.93 1.34 12.47
N VAL A 63 1.29 0.86 11.28
CA VAL A 63 2.04 1.62 10.26
C VAL A 63 1.25 1.71 8.96
N SER A 64 1.43 2.81 8.23
CA SER A 64 0.92 2.96 6.87
C SER A 64 1.70 2.02 5.94
N ILE A 65 0.99 1.33 5.06
CA ILE A 65 1.53 0.40 4.06
C ILE A 65 1.13 0.80 2.63
N GLY A 66 0.48 1.94 2.47
CA GLY A 66 0.14 2.51 1.16
C GLY A 66 -0.80 3.70 1.30
N GLN A 67 -0.79 4.56 0.30
CA GLN A 67 -1.66 5.72 0.21
C GLN A 67 -2.44 5.66 -1.10
N TRP A 68 -3.74 5.83 -1.01
CA TRP A 68 -4.57 6.06 -2.18
C TRP A 68 -4.81 7.55 -2.34
N SER A 69 -4.56 8.07 -3.53
CA SER A 69 -4.71 9.49 -3.86
C SER A 69 -5.25 9.63 -5.28
N TYR A 70 -6.39 10.31 -5.44
CA TYR A 70 -6.98 10.66 -6.74
C TYR A 70 -7.10 9.49 -7.74
N GLY A 71 -7.41 8.28 -7.26
CA GLY A 71 -7.60 7.10 -8.12
C GLY A 71 -6.37 6.24 -8.33
N SER A 72 -5.24 6.52 -7.68
CA SER A 72 -4.02 5.71 -7.78
C SER A 72 -3.42 5.39 -6.41
N TRP A 73 -2.71 4.27 -6.33
CA TRP A 73 -1.96 3.84 -5.16
C TRP A 73 -0.49 4.24 -5.22
N GLU A 74 0.03 4.67 -4.07
CA GLU A 74 1.45 4.87 -3.77
C GLU A 74 1.84 3.87 -2.67
N VAL A 75 2.79 2.99 -2.97
CA VAL A 75 3.17 1.84 -2.12
C VAL A 75 4.68 1.71 -1.96
#